data_AF-A0A1H1XAE4-F1
#
_entry.id   AF-A0A1H1XAE4-F1
#
_cell.length_a   1.000
_cell.length_b   1.000
_cell.length_c   1.000
_cell.angle_alpha   90.00
_cell.angle_beta   90.00
_cell.angle_gamma   90.00
#
_symmetry.space_group_name_H-M   'P 1'
#
loop_
_entity.id
_entity.type
_entity.pdbx_description
1 polymer ?
#
loop_
_entity_poly.entity_id
_entity_poly.type
_entity_poly.pdbx_seq_one_letter_code
_entity_poly.pdbx_strand_id
1 'polypeptide(L)' 'MLYQKIYVTDTERNLTFFGSVKSMDENHGMITICLLDVAVYEYSSSNYLYHEAEVSFSRPKSLLFVEEA' A
#
# COMPACT_ATOMS: atom_id res chain seq x y z
N MET A 1 -12.99 -15.89 -2.18
CA MET A 1 -12.68 -14.96 -1.08
C MET A 1 -12.65 -13.58 -1.66
N LEU A 2 -13.38 -12.62 -1.09
CA LEU A 2 -13.29 -11.22 -1.49
C LEU A 2 -12.10 -10.63 -0.72
N TYR A 3 -11.06 -10.24 -1.44
CA TYR A 3 -9.95 -9.50 -0.85
C TYR A 3 -10.40 -8.06 -0.60
N GLN A 4 -10.13 -7.53 0.59
CA GLN A 4 -10.39 -6.12 0.90
C GLN A 4 -9.46 -5.24 0.07
N LYS A 5 -10.01 -4.19 -0.55
CA LYS A 5 -9.20 -3.18 -1.25
C LYS A 5 -8.81 -2.07 -0.28
N ILE A 6 -7.56 -1.64 -0.36
CA ILE A 6 -7.03 -0.56 0.48
C ILE A 6 -6.17 0.40 -0.32
N TYR A 7 -6.08 1.62 0.17
CA TYR A 7 -5.02 2.56 -0.16
C TYR A 7 -3.95 2.47 0.92
N VAL A 8 -2.68 2.39 0.50
CA VAL A 8 -1.51 2.51 1.38
C VAL A 8 -0.65 3.64 0.88
N THR A 9 -0.52 4.69 1.68
CA THR A 9 0.32 5.84 1.36
C THR A 9 1.63 5.77 2.14
N ASP A 10 2.75 5.80 1.44
CA ASP A 10 4.10 5.88 1.97
C ASP A 10 4.62 7.31 1.88
N THR A 11 4.61 7.99 3.02
CA THR A 11 4.92 9.43 3.13
C THR A 11 6.36 9.76 2.78
N GLU A 12 7.31 8.86 3.06
CA GLU A 12 8.72 9.08 2.74
C GLU A 12 8.99 8.89 1.24
N ARG A 13 8.30 7.95 0.60
CA ARG A 13 8.43 7.71 -0.85
C ARG A 13 7.56 8.63 -1.70
N ASN A 14 6.62 9.35 -1.09
CA ASN A 14 5.59 10.14 -1.78
C ASN A 14 4.78 9.28 -2.78
N LEU A 15 4.43 8.05 -2.39
CA LEU A 15 3.68 7.09 -3.21
C LEU A 15 2.42 6.61 -2.51
N THR A 16 1.36 6.37 -3.28
CA THR A 16 0.14 5.70 -2.83
C THR A 16 -0.07 4.43 -3.65
N PHE A 17 -0.26 3.30 -2.96
CA PHE A 17 -0.54 1.99 -3.52
C PHE A 17 -2.02 1.68 -3.32
N PHE A 18 -2.75 1.41 -4.39
CA PHE A 18 -4.14 0.95 -4.34
C PHE A 18 -4.20 -0.49 -4.83
N GLY A 19 -4.70 -1.40 -4.00
CA GLY A 19 -4.76 -2.81 -4.39
C GLY A 19 -5.54 -3.66 -3.40
N SER A 20 -5.58 -4.95 -3.68
CA SER A 20 -6.29 -5.95 -2.86
C SER A 20 -5.34 -6.56 -1.82
N VAL A 21 -5.74 -6.62 -0.55
CA VAL A 21 -4.90 -7.16 0.53
C VAL A 21 -4.76 -8.68 0.38
N LYS A 22 -3.54 -9.15 0.11
CA LYS A 22 -3.18 -10.57 0.15
C LYS A 22 -2.84 -11.02 1.56
N SER A 23 -2.05 -10.20 2.26
CA SER A 23 -1.65 -10.39 3.65
C SER A 23 -1.20 -9.07 4.27
N MET A 24 -1.44 -8.90 5.56
CA MET A 24 -0.98 -7.75 6.33
C MET A 24 -0.62 -8.22 7.74
N ASP A 25 0.59 -7.89 8.18
CA ASP A 25 1.11 -8.23 9.51
C ASP A 25 1.74 -7.00 10.16
N GLU A 26 1.55 -6.83 11.46
CA GLU A 26 2.14 -5.75 12.24
C GLU A 26 2.97 -6.33 13.38
N ASN A 27 4.25 -5.96 13.44
CA ASN A 27 5.17 -6.46 14.44
C ASN A 27 6.20 -5.40 14.84
N HIS A 28 6.35 -5.17 16.14
CA HIS A 28 7.32 -4.20 16.71
C HIS A 28 7.33 -2.81 16.03
N GLY A 29 6.14 -2.27 15.69
CA GLY A 29 6.02 -0.94 15.06
C GLY A 29 6.34 -0.92 13.55
N MET A 30 6.66 -2.07 12.97
CA MET A 30 6.75 -2.29 11.53
C MET A 30 5.45 -2.91 11.04
N ILE A 31 5.02 -2.54 9.85
CA ILE A 31 3.92 -3.16 9.14
C ILE A 31 4.45 -3.75 7.84
N THR A 32 4.08 -4.99 7.56
CA THR A 32 4.40 -5.70 6.31
C THR A 32 3.10 -5.96 5.57
N ILE A 33 3.00 -5.44 4.35
CA ILE A 33 1.80 -5.55 3.52
C ILE A 33 2.16 -6.20 2.20
N CYS A 34 1.34 -7.16 1.77
CA CYS A 34 1.35 -7.67 0.41
C CYS A 34 0.01 -7.35 -0.25
N LEU A 35 0.06 -6.66 -1.39
CA LEU A 35 -1.07 -6.26 -2.21
C LEU A 35 -1.03 -6.97 -3.55
N LEU A 36 -2.21 -7.29 -4.09
CA LEU A 36 -2.43 -7.81 -5.44
C LEU A 36 -3.16 -6.77 -6.29
N ASP A 37 -2.96 -6.83 -7.61
CA ASP A 37 -3.61 -5.94 -8.58
C ASP A 37 -3.42 -4.47 -8.19
N VAL A 38 -2.16 -4.03 -8.15
CA VAL A 38 -1.74 -2.80 -7.48
C VAL A 38 -1.56 -1.69 -8.50
N ALA A 39 -2.36 -0.64 -8.40
CA ALA A 39 -2.11 0.63 -9.07
C ALA A 39 -1.28 1.55 -8.15
N VAL A 40 -0.23 2.16 -8.70
CA VAL A 40 0.67 3.05 -7.96
C VAL A 40 0.50 4.47 -8.45
N TYR A 41 0.40 5.40 -7.52
CA TYR A 41 0.19 6.82 -7.75
C TYR A 41 1.24 7.66 -7.02
N GLU A 42 1.55 8.84 -7.53
CA GLU A 42 2.20 9.89 -6.74
C GLU A 42 1.25 10.39 -5.66
N TYR A 43 1.69 10.40 -4.40
CA TYR A 43 0.85 10.86 -3.29
C TYR A 43 0.50 12.35 -3.42
N SER A 44 1.48 13.19 -3.80
CA SER A 44 1.31 14.65 -3.86
C SER A 44 0.35 15.14 -4.95
N SER A 45 0.18 14.38 -6.03
CA SER A 45 -0.54 14.81 -7.24
C SER A 45 -1.68 13.87 -7.65
N SER A 46 -1.75 12.68 -7.05
CA SER A 46 -2.62 11.58 -7.47
C SER A 46 -2.41 11.14 -8.93
N ASN A 47 -1.26 11.48 -9.53
CA ASN A 47 -0.91 11.01 -10.87
C ASN A 47 -0.68 9.51 -10.84
N TYR A 48 -1.35 8.79 -11.73
CA TYR A 48 -1.05 7.38 -11.97
C TYR A 48 0.37 7.24 -12.53
N LEU A 49 1.13 6.30 -11.96
CA LEU A 49 2.49 6.00 -12.37
C LEU A 49 2.55 4.71 -13.18
N TYR A 50 2.18 3.60 -12.55
CA TYR A 50 2.23 2.27 -13.14
C TYR A 50 1.36 1.27 -12.37
N HIS A 51 1.27 0.05 -12.89
CA HIS A 51 0.51 -1.05 -12.30
C HIS A 51 1.42 -2.28 -12.16
N GLU A 52 1.27 -2.99 -11.04
CA GLU A 52 2.00 -4.21 -10.72
C GLU A 52 1.04 -5.31 -10.28
N ALA A 53 1.33 -6.55 -10.67
CA ALA A 53 0.49 -7.69 -10.31
C ALA A 53 0.50 -7.97 -8.79
N GLU A 54 1.66 -7.81 -8.16
CA GLU A 54 1.87 -8.02 -6.72
C GLU A 54 2.95 -7.08 -6.20
N VAL A 55 2.70 -6.44 -5.06
CA VAL A 55 3.68 -5.59 -4.38
C VAL A 55 3.74 -6.01 -2.91
N SER A 56 4.96 -6.22 -2.40
CA SER A 56 5.22 -6.49 -0.99
C SER A 56 6.20 -5.47 -0.43
N PHE A 57 5.87 -4.88 0.70
CA PHE A 57 6.77 -3.96 1.41
C PHE A 57 6.62 -4.08 2.91
N SER A 58 7.72 -3.78 3.61
CA SER A 58 7.76 -3.68 5.07
C SER A 58 8.31 -2.31 5.45
N ARG A 59 7.54 -1.55 6.25
CA ARG A 59 7.85 -0.16 6.58
C ARG A 59 7.45 0.17 8.03
N PRO A 60 8.07 1.17 8.67
CA PRO A 60 7.58 1.69 9.94
C PRO A 60 6.14 2.17 9.81
N LYS A 61 5.29 1.80 10.77
CA LYS A 61 3.88 2.22 10.80
C LYS A 61 3.72 3.74 10.83
N SER A 62 4.67 4.46 11.43
CA SER A 62 4.68 5.93 11.48
C SER A 62 4.83 6.59 10.11
N LEU A 63 5.26 5.86 9.08
CA LEU A 63 5.45 6.38 7.73
C LEU A 63 4.31 6.02 6.78
N LEU A 64 3.39 5.16 7.21
CA LEU A 64 2.31 4.65 6.40
C LEU A 64 0.95 5.14 6.88
N PHE A 65 0.12 5.56 5.93
CA PHE A 65 -1.32 5.73 6.13
C PHE A 65 -2.04 4.63 5.36
N VAL A 66 -3.00 3.96 6.00
CA VAL A 66 -3.78 2.88 5.40
C VAL A 66 -5.27 3.22 5.52
N GLU A 67 -5.98 3.19 4.39
CA GLU A 67 -7.41 3.51 4.29
C GLU A 67 -8.15 2.44 3.50
N GLU A 68 -9.39 2.13 3.92
CA GLU A 68 -10.27 1.24 3.16
C GLU A 68 -10.81 1.95 1.91
N ALA A 69 -11.03 1.20 0.83
CA ALA A 69 -11.49 1.73 -0.46
C ALA A 69 -12.96 1.43 -0.78
#